data_AF-A0A5Q8C8T2-F1
#
_entry.id   AF-A0A5Q8C8T2-F1
#
_cell.length_a   1.000
_cell.length_b   1.000
_cell.length_c   1.000
_cell.angle_alpha   90.00
_cell.angle_beta   90.00
_cell.angle_gamma   90.00
#
_symmetry.space_group_name_H-M   'P 1'
#
loop_
_entity.id
_entity.type
_entity.pdbx_description
1 polymer ?
#
loop_
_entity_poly.entity_id
_entity_poly.type
_entity_poly.pdbx_seq_one_letter_code
_entity_poly.pdbx_strand_id
1 'polypeptide(L)'
;MTPLTETVLFVFSLVALGYLAGLTGYLKPASGEGISEFAVNVAMPLLLFQTMVNSDFHGVAPWSLWSAYFAAVAVTWSAGHLVMTRLFGRDARAGVVGGVSSA
;
A
#
# COMPACT_ATOMS: atom_id res chain seq x y z
N MET A 1 20.43 8.48 11.97
CA MET A 1 18.97 8.48 11.71
C MET A 1 18.53 7.02 11.64
N THR A 2 17.30 6.66 12.01
CA THR A 2 16.86 5.25 11.90
C THR A 2 16.56 4.94 10.42
N PRO A 3 16.90 3.73 9.90
CA PRO A 3 16.66 3.37 8.50
C PRO A 3 15.21 3.54 8.04
N LEU A 4 14.25 3.40 8.97
CA LEU A 4 12.83 3.64 8.71
C LEU A 4 12.54 5.11 8.40
N THR A 5 13.08 6.04 9.20
CA THR A 5 12.87 7.48 8.99
C THR A 5 13.36 7.93 7.63
N GLU A 6 14.53 7.43 7.19
CA GLU A 6 15.09 7.74 5.88
C GLU A 6 14.21 7.23 4.74
N THR A 7 13.72 6.00 4.87
CA THR A 7 12.81 5.39 3.89
C THR A 7 11.49 6.17 3.79
N VAL A 8 10.91 6.54 4.93
CA VAL A 8 9.68 7.34 4.99
C VAL A 8 9.92 8.70 4.33
N LEU A 9 10.96 9.42 4.74
CA LEU A 9 11.29 10.72 4.15
C LEU A 9 11.50 10.62 2.64
N PHE A 10 12.18 9.58 2.16
CA PHE A 10 12.41 9.35 0.74
C PHE A 10 11.10 9.16 -0.03
N VAL A 11 10.23 8.25 0.43
CA VAL A 11 8.95 7.97 -0.24
C VAL A 11 8.06 9.22 -0.25
N PHE A 12 7.93 9.91 0.87
CA PHE A 12 7.11 11.12 0.95
C PHE A 12 7.69 12.27 0.13
N SER A 13 9.02 12.39 0.04
CA SER A 13 9.66 13.39 -0.83
C SER A 13 9.38 13.11 -2.30
N LEU A 14 9.42 11.84 -2.72
CA LEU A 14 9.08 11.45 -4.09
C LEU A 14 7.62 11.80 -4.42
N VAL A 15 6.70 11.53 -3.49
CA VAL A 15 5.28 11.91 -3.63
C VAL A 15 5.13 13.43 -3.73
N ALA A 16 5.82 14.19 -2.87
CA ALA A 16 5.78 15.64 -2.89
C ALA A 16 6.31 16.22 -4.22
N LEU A 17 7.39 15.65 -4.75
CA LEU A 17 7.93 16.03 -6.07
C LEU A 17 6.93 15.73 -7.19
N GLY A 18 6.29 14.55 -7.17
CA GLY A 18 5.24 14.21 -8.15
C GLY A 18 4.06 15.18 -8.09
N TYR A 19 3.63 15.55 -6.88
CA TYR A 19 2.58 16.54 -6.68
C TYR A 19 2.97 17.92 -7.21
N LEU A 20 4.18 18.40 -6.91
CA LEU A 20 4.69 19.67 -7.42
C LEU A 20 4.85 19.67 -8.94
N ALA A 21 5.27 18.56 -9.54
CA ALA A 21 5.34 18.41 -10.99
C ALA A 21 3.97 18.50 -11.67
N GLY A 22 2.91 17.97 -11.03
CA GLY A 22 1.53 18.17 -11.47
C GLY A 22 1.05 19.61 -11.27
N LEU A 23 1.31 20.20 -10.10
CA LEU A 23 0.88 21.56 -9.74
C LEU A 23 1.50 22.63 -10.66
N THR A 24 2.77 22.47 -11.03
CA THR A 24 3.49 23.40 -11.93
C THR A 24 3.13 23.20 -13.41
N GLY A 25 2.31 22.20 -13.75
CA GLY A 25 1.96 21.87 -15.14
C GLY A 25 3.09 21.21 -15.93
N TYR A 26 4.20 20.83 -15.27
CA TYR A 26 5.30 20.09 -15.89
C TYR A 26 4.83 18.72 -16.38
N LEU A 27 4.04 18.02 -15.57
CA LEU A 27 3.31 16.81 -15.97
C LEU A 27 1.89 17.18 -16.38
N LYS A 28 1.50 16.81 -17.60
CA LYS A 28 0.13 16.97 -18.07
C LYS A 28 -0.78 15.97 -17.35
N PRO A 29 -2.07 16.28 -17.14
CA PRO A 29 -3.01 15.35 -16.50
C PRO A 29 -3.06 13.96 -17.16
N ALA A 30 -3.00 13.91 -18.50
CA ALA A 30 -2.96 12.65 -19.26
C ALA A 30 -1.70 11.80 -18.99
N SER A 31 -0.60 12.42 -18.56
CA SER A 31 0.61 11.69 -18.15
C SER A 31 0.40 10.94 -16.83
N GLY A 32 -0.46 11.44 -15.95
CA GLY A 32 -0.75 10.80 -14.66
C GLY A 32 -1.42 9.43 -14.82
N GLU A 33 -2.40 9.33 -15.72
CA GLU A 33 -3.07 8.06 -16.02
C GLU A 33 -2.09 7.02 -16.59
N GLY A 34 -1.30 7.40 -17.60
CA GLY A 34 -0.30 6.51 -18.20
C GLY A 34 0.81 6.08 -17.22
N ILE A 35 1.27 6.99 -16.34
CA ILE A 35 2.24 6.64 -15.29
C ILE A 35 1.62 5.65 -14.29
N SER A 36 0.36 5.87 -13.88
CA SER A 36 -0.31 4.97 -12.95
C SER A 36 -0.54 3.60 -13.55
N GLU A 37 -0.96 3.53 -14.81
CA GLU A 37 -1.17 2.26 -15.52
C GLU A 37 0.13 1.47 -15.65
N PHE A 38 1.23 2.13 -16.04
CA PHE A 38 2.54 1.50 -16.08
C PHE A 38 3.02 1.03 -14.70
N ALA A 39 2.88 1.87 -13.68
CA ALA A 39 3.33 1.55 -12.32
C ALA A 39 2.60 0.30 -11.78
N VAL A 40 1.28 0.23 -11.98
CA VAL A 40 0.45 -0.87 -11.48
C VAL A 40 0.60 -2.13 -12.31
N ASN A 41 0.56 -2.03 -13.64
CA ASN A 41 0.50 -3.21 -14.51
C ASN A 41 1.87 -3.77 -14.88
N VAL A 42 2.94 -2.98 -14.80
CA VAL A 42 4.29 -3.38 -15.23
C VAL A 42 5.29 -3.32 -14.08
N ALA A 43 5.44 -2.14 -13.45
CA ALA A 43 6.49 -1.96 -12.45
C ALA A 43 6.24 -2.79 -11.18
N MET A 44 5.01 -2.81 -10.66
CA MET A 44 4.67 -3.62 -9.48
C MET A 44 4.96 -5.11 -9.70
N PRO A 45 4.48 -5.78 -10.77
CA PRO A 45 4.85 -7.17 -11.04
C PRO A 45 6.35 -7.38 -11.19
N LEU A 46 7.06 -6.47 -11.88
CA LEU A 46 8.50 -6.57 -12.06
C LEU A 46 9.25 -6.54 -10.73
N LEU A 47 8.84 -5.65 -9.81
CA LEU A 47 9.40 -5.56 -8.47
C LEU A 47 9.13 -6.85 -7.67
N LEU A 48 7.93 -7.44 -7.80
CA LEU A 48 7.63 -8.74 -7.19
C LEU A 48 8.54 -9.84 -7.72
N PHE A 49 8.74 -9.92 -9.04
CA PHE A 49 9.68 -10.87 -9.65
C PHE A 49 11.11 -10.64 -9.15
N GLN A 50 11.54 -9.39 -9.09
CA GLN A 50 12.85 -9.02 -8.56
C GLN A 50 13.00 -9.47 -7.11
N THR A 51 11.99 -9.26 -6.26
CA THR A 51 12.00 -9.74 -4.87
C THR A 51 12.09 -11.26 -4.81
N MET A 52 11.32 -11.99 -5.62
CA MET A 52 11.35 -13.46 -5.65
C MET A 52 12.72 -14.02 -6.08
N VAL A 53 13.35 -13.44 -7.10
CA VAL A 53 14.67 -13.89 -7.59
C VAL A 53 15.77 -13.66 -6.56
N ASN A 54 15.67 -12.57 -5.78
CA ASN A 54 16.65 -12.25 -4.73
C ASN A 54 16.30 -12.87 -3.36
N SER A 55 15.17 -13.56 -3.24
CA SER A 55 14.75 -14.16 -1.97
C SER A 55 15.57 -15.41 -1.67
N ASP A 56 16.32 -15.37 -0.56
CA ASP A 56 16.97 -16.56 -0.01
C ASP A 56 15.94 -17.34 0.82
N PHE A 57 15.67 -18.60 0.43
CA PHE A 57 14.73 -19.49 1.12
C PHE A 57 15.42 -20.37 2.18
N HIS A 58 16.69 -20.10 2.51
CA HIS A 58 17.39 -20.84 3.56
C HIS A 58 16.92 -20.46 4.97
N GLY A 59 16.26 -21.41 5.62
CA GLY A 59 15.98 -21.38 7.06
C GLY A 59 14.52 -21.05 7.38
N VAL A 60 13.84 -22.01 8.01
CA VAL A 60 12.57 -21.93 8.77
C VAL A 60 11.51 -20.92 8.32
N ALA A 61 10.32 -21.43 8.00
CA ALA A 61 9.13 -20.63 7.71
C ALA A 61 8.97 -19.47 8.73
N PRO A 62 8.84 -18.21 8.27
CA PRO A 62 8.91 -17.03 9.14
C PRO A 62 7.57 -16.80 9.88
N TRP A 63 7.14 -17.77 10.69
CA TRP A 63 5.85 -17.79 11.40
C TRP A 63 5.56 -16.52 12.21
N SER A 64 6.58 -15.90 12.81
CA SER A 64 6.44 -14.62 13.52
C SER A 64 5.96 -13.51 12.57
N LEU A 65 6.58 -13.40 11.40
CA LEU A 65 6.19 -12.42 10.38
C LEU A 65 4.78 -12.68 9.87
N TRP A 66 4.46 -13.93 9.54
CA TRP A 66 3.14 -14.30 9.01
C TRP A 66 2.05 -14.03 10.05
N SER A 67 2.23 -14.48 11.28
CA SER A 67 1.25 -14.25 12.34
C SER A 67 1.06 -12.77 12.63
N ALA A 68 2.14 -11.99 12.75
CA ALA A 68 2.05 -10.54 12.95
C ALA A 68 1.32 -9.85 11.79
N TYR A 69 1.67 -10.18 10.54
CA TYR A 69 1.07 -9.60 9.35
C TYR A 69 -0.43 -9.95 9.23
N PHE A 70 -0.78 -11.23 9.22
CA PHE A 70 -2.16 -11.66 9.02
C PHE A 70 -3.07 -11.32 10.21
N ALA A 71 -2.55 -11.36 11.45
CA ALA A 71 -3.33 -10.95 12.60
C ALA A 71 -3.59 -9.44 12.60
N ALA A 72 -2.56 -8.62 12.29
CA ALA A 72 -2.75 -7.17 12.18
C ALA A 72 -3.80 -6.83 11.13
N VAL A 73 -3.69 -7.42 9.92
CA VAL A 73 -4.66 -7.25 8.82
C VAL A 73 -6.07 -7.67 9.24
N ALA A 74 -6.23 -8.82 9.91
CA ALA A 74 -7.54 -9.29 10.35
C ALA A 74 -8.16 -8.35 11.39
N VAL A 75 -7.35 -7.81 12.31
CA VAL A 75 -7.80 -6.88 13.35
C VAL A 75 -8.20 -5.54 12.75
N THR A 76 -7.35 -4.94 11.91
CA THR A 76 -7.62 -3.65 11.28
C THR A 76 -8.84 -3.73 10.37
N TRP A 77 -8.92 -4.75 9.51
CA TRP A 77 -10.08 -4.98 8.63
C TRP A 77 -11.37 -5.12 9.43
N SER A 78 -11.36 -5.93 10.49
CA SER A 78 -12.54 -6.15 11.33
C SER A 78 -12.95 -4.85 12.02
N ALA A 79 -12.00 -4.07 12.53
CA ALA A 79 -12.27 -2.79 13.15
C ALA A 79 -12.91 -1.81 12.15
N GLY A 80 -12.33 -1.65 10.96
CA GLY A 80 -12.87 -0.78 9.90
C GLY A 80 -14.27 -1.21 9.45
N HIS A 81 -14.48 -2.51 9.26
CA HIS A 81 -15.79 -3.07 8.93
C HIS A 81 -16.84 -2.79 10.00
N LEU A 82 -16.50 -3.01 11.27
CA LEU A 82 -17.42 -2.77 12.39
C LEU A 82 -17.70 -1.29 12.60
N VAL A 83 -16.72 -0.42 12.43
CA VAL A 83 -16.93 1.03 12.50
C VAL A 83 -17.88 1.47 11.38
N MET A 84 -17.67 1.03 10.13
CA MET A 84 -18.55 1.41 9.02
C MET A 84 -19.98 0.87 9.17
N THR A 85 -20.14 -0.36 9.63
CA THR A 85 -21.47 -0.98 9.76
C THR A 85 -22.20 -0.54 11.02
N ARG A 86 -21.51 -0.41 12.17
CA ARG A 86 -22.14 -0.13 13.47
C ARG A 86 -22.14 1.33 13.88
N LEU A 87 -21.09 2.09 13.57
CA LEU A 87 -21.04 3.51 13.93
C LEU A 87 -21.69 4.38 12.85
N PHE A 88 -21.40 4.08 11.58
CA PHE A 88 -21.94 4.84 10.44
C PHE A 88 -23.25 4.25 9.90
N GLY A 89 -23.71 3.10 10.41
CA GLY A 89 -24.97 2.47 10.01
C GLY A 89 -25.02 2.07 8.54
N ARG A 90 -23.85 1.89 7.89
CA ARG A 90 -23.79 1.54 6.47
C ARG A 90 -24.05 0.05 6.25
N ASP A 91 -24.43 -0.28 5.03
CA ASP A 91 -24.67 -1.65 4.60
C ASP A 91 -23.38 -2.49 4.60
N ALA A 92 -23.54 -3.81 4.62
CA ALA A 92 -22.41 -4.75 4.73
C ALA A 92 -21.38 -4.57 3.60
N ARG A 93 -21.80 -4.14 2.40
CA ARG A 93 -20.90 -3.90 1.27
C ARG A 93 -19.98 -2.72 1.54
N ALA A 94 -20.53 -1.60 2.01
CA ALA A 94 -19.73 -0.46 2.44
C ALA A 94 -18.86 -0.81 3.65
N GLY A 95 -19.33 -1.69 4.52
CA GLY A 95 -18.54 -2.29 5.60
C GLY A 95 -17.29 -3.00 5.09
N VAL A 96 -17.41 -3.86 4.07
CA VAL A 96 -16.25 -4.58 3.49
C VAL A 96 -15.25 -3.60 2.88
N VAL A 97 -15.73 -2.59 2.14
CA VAL A 97 -14.85 -1.56 1.55
C VAL A 97 -14.10 -0.79 2.63
N GLY A 98 -14.80 -0.35 3.69
CA GLY A 98 -14.17 0.34 4.80
C GLY A 98 -13.16 -0.51 5.56
N GLY A 99 -13.42 -1.82 5.71
CA GLY A 99 -12.45 -2.76 6.25
C GLY A 99 -11.17 -2.83 5.41
N VAL A 100 -11.30 -3.02 4.09
CA VAL A 100 -10.14 -3.11 3.17
C VAL A 100 -9.34 -1.80 3.14
N SER A 101 -9.99 -0.64 3.22
CA SER A 101 -9.28 0.64 3.25
C SER A 101 -8.54 0.92 4.58
N SER A 102 -8.84 0.16 5.64
CA SER A 102 -8.25 0.35 6.97
C SER A 102 -7.11 -0.61 7.31
N ALA A 103 -6.93 -1.66 6.51
CA ALA A 103 -5.92 -2.70 6.68
C ALA A 103 -4.72 -2.48 5.77
#